data_AF-A0A702PE49-F1
#
_entry.id   AF-A0A702PE49-F1
#
_cell.length_a   1.000
_cell.length_b   1.000
_cell.length_c   1.000
_cell.angle_alpha   90.00
_cell.angle_beta   90.00
_cell.angle_gamma   90.00
#
_symmetry.space_group_name_H-M   'P 1'
#
loop_
_entity.id
_entity.type
_entity.pdbx_description
1 polymer ?
#
loop_
_entity_poly.entity_id
_entity_poly.type
_entity_poly.pdbx_seq_one_letter_code
_entity_poly.pdbx_strand_id
1 'polypeptide(L)'
;YPTYNETMADLKNGNLDLAFIEEPVYFTFKNKKKMPIESRYVFKNVDQLGIAFKKGSPVRDDFNLWLKEQGPQKISGIVDSWMK
;
A
#
# COMPACT_ATOMS: atom_id res chain seq x y z
N TYR A 1 -1.08 -0.77 16.32
CA TYR A 1 -0.56 -2.14 16.37
C TYR A 1 0.92 -2.15 16.00
N PRO A 2 1.77 -2.95 16.65
CA PRO A 2 3.22 -2.93 16.41
C PRO A 2 3.64 -3.48 15.03
N THR A 3 2.95 -4.50 14.50
CA THR A 3 3.20 -5.03 13.16
C THR A 3 1.93 -5.47 12.46
N TYR A 4 1.94 -5.55 11.13
CA TYR A 4 0.80 -6.09 10.38
C TYR A 4 0.52 -7.56 10.71
N ASN A 5 1.54 -8.38 10.96
CA ASN A 5 1.34 -9.78 11.27
C ASN A 5 0.59 -9.95 12.60
N GLU A 6 0.91 -9.15 13.61
CA GLU A 6 0.18 -9.14 14.88
C GLU A 6 -1.27 -8.67 14.70
N THR A 7 -1.49 -7.57 13.98
CA THR A 7 -2.86 -7.10 13.67
C THR A 7 -3.69 -8.20 13.01
N MET A 8 -3.11 -8.90 12.03
CA MET A 8 -3.81 -9.98 11.30
C MET A 8 -4.04 -11.21 12.18
N ALA A 9 -3.12 -11.53 13.09
CA ALA A 9 -3.30 -12.62 14.04
C ALA A 9 -4.45 -12.33 15.02
N ASP A 10 -4.51 -11.11 15.55
CA ASP A 10 -5.59 -10.69 16.46
C ASP A 10 -6.95 -10.62 15.78
N LEU A 11 -7.02 -10.15 14.52
CA LEU A 11 -8.24 -10.22 13.71
C LEU A 11 -8.71 -11.68 13.54
N LYS A 12 -7.79 -12.58 13.20
CA LYS A 12 -8.12 -14.00 13.02
C LYS A 12 -8.58 -14.66 14.31
N ASN A 13 -7.97 -14.30 15.43
CA ASN A 13 -8.26 -14.88 16.75
C ASN A 13 -9.54 -14.29 17.37
N GLY A 14 -10.15 -13.27 16.78
CA GLY A 14 -11.31 -12.58 17.33
C GLY A 14 -10.98 -11.62 18.47
N ASN A 15 -9.70 -11.27 18.63
CA ASN A 15 -9.25 -10.21 19.55
C ASN A 15 -9.52 -8.80 18.96
N LEU A 16 -9.69 -8.73 17.64
CA LEU A 16 -10.09 -7.53 16.92
C LEU A 16 -11.27 -7.83 15.99
N ASP A 17 -12.20 -6.89 15.92
CA ASP A 17 -13.28 -6.90 14.93
C ASP A 17 -12.89 -6.18 13.63
N LEU A 18 -12.02 -5.17 13.73
CA LEU A 18 -11.64 -4.31 12.60
C LEU A 18 -10.23 -3.73 12.75
N ALA A 19 -9.54 -3.55 11.63
CA ALA A 19 -8.31 -2.78 11.55
C ALA A 19 -8.29 -1.92 10.27
N PHE A 20 -7.69 -0.73 10.36
CA PHE A 20 -7.34 0.08 9.21
C PHE A 20 -5.95 -0.32 8.72
N ILE A 21 -5.85 -0.63 7.43
CA ILE A 21 -4.60 -1.02 6.77
C ILE A 21 -4.58 -0.42 5.36
N GLU A 22 -3.38 -0.14 4.86
CA GLU A 22 -3.15 0.36 3.52
C GLU A 22 -3.49 -0.72 2.49
N GLU A 23 -4.06 -0.30 1.36
CA GLU A 23 -4.58 -1.22 0.34
C GLU A 23 -3.52 -2.21 -0.21
N PRO A 24 -2.26 -1.82 -0.49
CA PRO A 24 -1.24 -2.76 -0.95
C PRO A 24 -0.89 -3.84 0.09
N VAL A 25 -0.95 -3.48 1.37
CA VAL A 25 -0.70 -4.41 2.47
C VAL A 25 -1.87 -5.39 2.58
N TYR A 26 -3.11 -4.90 2.50
CA TYR A 26 -4.30 -5.74 2.45
C TYR A 26 -4.23 -6.78 1.33
N PHE A 27 -3.87 -6.39 0.11
CA PHE A 27 -3.76 -7.34 -1.01
C PHE A 27 -2.65 -8.38 -0.79
N THR A 28 -1.59 -8.05 -0.07
CA THR A 28 -0.60 -9.07 0.31
C THR A 28 -1.22 -10.14 1.19
N PHE A 29 -1.98 -9.77 2.21
CA PHE A 29 -2.64 -10.75 3.09
C PHE A 29 -3.79 -11.51 2.40
N LYS A 30 -4.59 -10.81 1.60
CA LYS A 30 -5.73 -11.40 0.89
C LYS A 30 -5.30 -12.25 -0.31
N ASN A 31 -4.52 -11.70 -1.24
CA ASN A 31 -4.25 -12.36 -2.52
C ASN A 31 -3.04 -13.30 -2.45
N LYS A 32 -1.97 -12.91 -1.75
CA LYS A 32 -0.75 -13.73 -1.65
C LYS A 32 -0.82 -14.74 -0.51
N LYS A 33 -1.25 -14.32 0.68
CA LYS A 33 -1.37 -15.21 1.85
C LYS A 33 -2.73 -15.89 1.99
N LYS A 34 -3.71 -15.57 1.14
CA LYS A 34 -5.05 -16.19 1.12
C LYS A 34 -5.77 -16.15 2.47
N MET A 35 -5.57 -15.08 3.25
CA MET A 35 -6.25 -14.93 4.53
C MET A 35 -7.75 -14.67 4.33
N PRO A 36 -8.63 -15.23 5.18
CA PRO A 36 -10.08 -15.04 5.09
C PRO A 36 -10.48 -13.68 5.69
N ILE A 37 -9.99 -12.59 5.09
CA ILE A 37 -10.27 -11.20 5.50
C ILE A 37 -11.00 -10.46 4.39
N GLU A 38 -11.84 -9.50 4.78
CA GLU A 38 -12.62 -8.70 3.86
C GLU A 38 -12.49 -7.21 4.19
N SER A 39 -12.36 -6.40 3.14
CA SER A 39 -12.51 -4.95 3.28
C SER A 39 -13.98 -4.59 3.38
N ARG A 40 -14.32 -3.77 4.38
CA ARG A 40 -15.67 -3.21 4.57
C ARG A 40 -15.79 -1.78 4.06
N TYR A 41 -14.69 -1.03 4.07
CA TYR A 41 -14.66 0.36 3.65
C TYR A 41 -13.27 0.75 3.13
N VAL A 42 -13.23 1.62 2.12
CA VAL A 42 -11.99 2.17 1.55
C VAL A 42 -12.09 3.68 1.55
N PHE A 43 -11.18 4.34 2.27
CA PHE A 43 -11.02 5.79 2.18
C PHE A 43 -10.31 6.10 0.87
N LYS A 44 -10.93 6.92 0.03
CA LYS A 44 -10.35 7.35 -1.25
C LYS A 44 -9.88 8.79 -1.13
N ASN A 45 -8.78 9.11 -1.82
CA ASN A 45 -8.22 10.47 -1.92
C ASN A 45 -7.79 11.10 -0.58
N VAL A 46 -7.55 10.29 0.45
CA VAL A 46 -7.06 10.76 1.76
C VAL A 46 -5.54 10.81 1.82
N ASP A 47 -4.85 9.94 1.08
CA ASP A 47 -3.41 9.81 1.06
C ASP A 47 -2.88 9.38 -0.31
N GLN A 48 -1.56 9.54 -0.49
CA GLN A 48 -0.83 9.09 -1.67
C GLN A 48 0.49 8.48 -1.22
N LEU A 49 0.80 7.30 -1.76
CA LEU A 49 2.12 6.69 -1.58
C LEU A 49 3.14 7.41 -2.46
N GLY A 50 4.32 7.68 -1.91
CA GLY A 50 5.38 8.39 -2.61
C GLY A 50 6.76 8.03 -2.07
N ILE A 51 7.79 8.46 -2.79
CA ILE A 51 9.17 8.31 -2.37
C ILE A 51 9.55 9.54 -1.55
N ALA A 52 9.99 9.32 -0.32
CA ALA A 52 10.40 10.39 0.57
C ALA A 52 11.84 10.82 0.28
N PHE A 53 12.05 12.13 0.18
CA PHE A 53 13.37 12.74 0.05
C PHE A 53 13.63 13.68 1.23
N LYS A 54 14.90 13.85 1.60
CA LYS A 54 15.29 14.92 2.53
C LYS A 54 14.77 16.25 2.00
N LYS A 55 14.24 17.10 2.89
CA LYS A 55 13.74 18.43 2.53
C LYS A 55 14.83 19.22 1.79
N GLY A 56 14.51 19.70 0.58
CA GLY A 56 15.43 20.44 -0.28
C GLY A 56 16.41 19.59 -1.09
N SER A 57 16.27 18.25 -1.11
CA SER A 57 17.13 17.39 -1.92
C SER A 57 16.91 17.63 -3.42
N PRO A 58 17.96 17.95 -4.21
CA PRO A 58 17.84 18.09 -5.66
C PRO A 58 17.47 16.76 -6.34
N VAL A 59 17.83 15.63 -5.72
CA VAL A 59 17.50 14.27 -6.22
C VAL A 59 16.00 14.06 -6.34
N ARG A 60 15.19 14.77 -5.53
CA ARG A 60 13.73 14.72 -5.64
C ARG A 60 13.27 15.18 -7.03
N ASP A 61 13.87 16.26 -7.53
CA ASP A 61 13.43 16.89 -8.77
C ASP A 61 13.86 16.05 -9.97
N ASP A 62 15.08 15.49 -9.94
CA ASP A 62 15.57 14.52 -10.92
C ASP A 62 14.68 13.26 -10.95
N PHE A 63 14.31 12.73 -9.77
CA PHE A 63 13.43 11.57 -9.67
C PHE A 63 12.03 11.89 -10.21
N ASN A 64 11.47 13.06 -9.90
CA ASN A 64 10.16 13.46 -10.42
C ASN A 64 10.17 13.61 -11.94
N LEU A 65 11.26 14.14 -12.52
CA LEU A 65 11.44 14.21 -13.96
C LEU A 65 11.48 12.80 -14.57
N TRP A 66 12.34 11.92 -14.04
CA TRP A 66 12.43 10.54 -14.47
C TRP A 66 11.09 9.80 -14.37
N LEU A 67 10.34 10.00 -13.28
CA LEU A 67 9.05 9.36 -13.05
C LEU A 67 8.01 9.82 -14.08
N LYS A 68 8.03 11.11 -14.44
CA LYS A 68 7.17 11.68 -15.49
C LYS A 68 7.51 11.07 -16.86
N GLU A 69 8.80 10.89 -17.16
CA GLU A 69 9.27 10.27 -18.40
C GLU A 69 8.87 8.80 -18.54
N GLN A 70 8.69 8.07 -17.42
CA GLN A 70 8.21 6.68 -17.48
C GLN A 70 6.78 6.59 -18.02
N GLY A 71 5.97 7.63 -17.82
CA GLY A 71 4.58 7.70 -18.24
C GLY A 71 3.62 6.87 -17.37
N PRO A 72 2.34 7.26 -17.30
CA PRO A 72 1.36 6.66 -16.39
C PRO A 72 1.08 5.18 -16.69
N GLN A 73 1.15 4.77 -17.96
CA GLN A 73 0.87 3.40 -18.39
C GLN A 73 1.89 2.41 -17.83
N LYS A 74 3.18 2.75 -17.91
CA LYS A 74 4.27 1.90 -17.39
C LYS A 74 4.18 1.77 -15.88
N ILE A 75 3.93 2.88 -15.18
CA ILE A 75 3.80 2.89 -13.72
C ILE A 75 2.57 2.08 -13.27
N SER A 76 1.41 2.27 -13.92
CA SER A 76 0.21 1.49 -13.62
C SER A 76 0.46 -0.02 -13.82
N GLY A 77 1.14 -0.40 -14.91
CA GLY A 77 1.46 -1.81 -15.16
C GLY A 77 2.33 -2.45 -14.07
N ILE A 78 3.29 -1.70 -13.52
CA ILE A 78 4.10 -2.16 -12.39
C ILE A 78 3.21 -2.33 -11.16
N VAL A 79 2.45 -1.30 -10.77
CA VAL A 79 1.57 -1.35 -9.60
C VAL A 79 0.58 -2.51 -9.70
N ASP A 80 -0.09 -2.67 -10.84
CA ASP A 80 -1.07 -3.72 -11.08
C ASP A 80 -0.48 -5.13 -10.92
N SER A 81 0.79 -5.33 -11.28
CA SER A 81 1.46 -6.62 -11.10
C SER A 81 1.71 -7.00 -9.64
N TRP A 82 1.77 -6.00 -8.75
CA TRP A 82 1.94 -6.21 -7.30
C TRP A 82 0.62 -6.32 -6.55
N MET A 83 -0.44 -5.68 -7.06
CA MET A 83 -1.76 -5.59 -6.43
C MET A 83 -2.69 -6.75 -6.79
N LYS A 84 -2.47 -7.41 -7.93
CA LYS A 84 -3.18 -8.64 -8.32
C LYS A 84 -2.62 -9.85 -7.55
#